data_AF-A0A537TDZ6-F1
#
_entry.id   AF-A0A537TDZ6-F1
#
_cell.length_a   1.000
_cell.length_b   1.000
_cell.length_c   1.000
_cell.angle_alpha   90.00
_cell.angle_beta   90.00
_cell.angle_gamma   90.00
#
_symmetry.space_group_name_H-M   'P 1'
#
loop_
_entity.id
_entity.type
_entity.pdbx_description
1 polymer ?
#
loop_
_entity_poly.entity_id
_entity_poly.type
_entity_poly.pdbx_seq_one_letter_code
_entity_poly.pdbx_strand_id
1 'polypeptide(L)'
;MIRRREFMTLVGNALASSAIWPVTASAQKAISRLGVLLFGTPDNDPNFGAFRQGLRDLGYFESQNTVIEYRYADGKPERLRGLAAELVAIKPDVIFALGGDVAPSVRAATSTIPIVMAVRV
;
A
#
# COMPACT_ATOMS: atom_id res chain seq x y z
N MET A 1 0.32 -49.90 -42.05
CA MET A 1 -1.15 -49.81 -42.15
C MET A 1 -1.77 -50.78 -41.15
N ILE A 2 -2.28 -50.28 -40.02
CA ILE A 2 -2.98 -51.08 -39.00
C ILE A 2 -4.42 -50.57 -38.95
N ARG A 3 -5.36 -51.50 -39.04
CA ARG A 3 -6.80 -51.28 -39.05
C ARG A 3 -7.35 -51.52 -37.64
N ARG A 4 -8.05 -50.50 -37.14
CA ARG A 4 -9.30 -50.51 -36.35
C ARG A 4 -9.42 -51.54 -35.21
N ARG A 5 -9.21 -51.06 -33.98
CA ARG A 5 -9.96 -51.50 -32.81
C ARG A 5 -10.29 -50.26 -31.99
N GLU A 6 -11.59 -50.04 -31.83
CA GLU A 6 -12.22 -49.26 -30.75
C GLU A 6 -12.04 -47.74 -30.82
N PHE A 7 -12.75 -47.17 -31.78
CA PHE A 7 -13.20 -45.78 -31.74
C PHE A 7 -14.59 -45.75 -31.10
N MET A 8 -14.82 -44.68 -30.33
CA MET A 8 -16.10 -44.13 -29.84
C MET A 8 -16.47 -44.51 -28.39
N THR A 9 -16.00 -43.73 -27.40
CA THR A 9 -16.58 -42.46 -26.88
C THR A 9 -17.81 -42.68 -26.02
N LEU A 10 -17.75 -42.32 -24.73
CA LEU A 10 -18.42 -41.12 -24.17
C LEU A 10 -18.20 -41.01 -22.63
N VAL A 11 -17.42 -40.00 -22.22
CA VAL A 11 -17.58 -39.12 -21.01
C VAL A 11 -17.51 -39.76 -19.59
N GLY A 12 -16.69 -39.30 -18.64
CA GLY A 12 -15.98 -38.01 -18.57
C GLY A 12 -14.92 -37.84 -17.45
N ASN A 13 -14.02 -36.90 -17.75
CA ASN A 13 -13.31 -35.89 -16.92
C ASN A 13 -12.68 -36.34 -15.58
N ALA A 14 -11.34 -36.38 -15.46
CA ALA A 14 -10.46 -35.25 -15.11
C ALA A 14 -10.73 -34.73 -13.68
N LEU A 15 -9.80 -34.78 -12.73
CA LEU A 15 -8.51 -34.08 -12.73
C LEU A 15 -7.49 -34.78 -11.81
N ALA A 16 -6.35 -35.09 -12.39
CA ALA A 16 -5.12 -35.38 -11.67
C ALA A 16 -4.48 -34.10 -11.10
N SER A 17 -3.54 -34.31 -10.19
CA SER A 17 -2.38 -33.44 -9.93
C SER A 17 -2.55 -32.35 -8.87
N SER A 18 -2.19 -32.74 -7.63
CA SER A 18 -1.29 -31.99 -6.75
C SER A 18 -0.86 -30.59 -7.24
N ALA A 19 -1.61 -29.57 -6.84
CA ALA A 19 -1.19 -28.19 -7.00
C ALA A 19 -0.20 -27.83 -5.87
N ILE A 20 1.09 -28.14 -6.08
CA ILE A 20 2.17 -27.49 -5.34
C ILE A 20 2.22 -26.07 -5.89
N TRP A 21 1.57 -25.13 -5.21
CA TRP A 21 1.65 -23.73 -5.57
C TRP A 21 3.12 -23.30 -5.44
N PRO A 22 3.76 -22.79 -6.51
CA PRO A 22 5.06 -22.18 -6.34
C PRO A 22 4.82 -20.91 -5.52
N VAL A 23 5.33 -20.88 -4.29
CA VAL A 23 5.55 -19.62 -3.59
C VAL A 23 6.47 -18.84 -4.51
N THR A 24 5.89 -17.88 -5.21
CA THR A 24 6.64 -16.93 -6.00
C THR A 24 7.57 -16.22 -5.03
N ALA A 25 8.86 -16.57 -5.08
CA ALA A 25 9.90 -15.81 -4.45
C ALA A 25 9.74 -14.36 -4.96
N SER A 26 9.34 -13.46 -4.06
CA SER A 26 9.23 -12.04 -4.40
C SER A 26 10.63 -11.58 -4.78
N ALA A 27 10.84 -11.48 -6.09
CA ALA A 27 11.99 -10.85 -6.72
C ALA A 27 12.18 -9.46 -6.09
N GLN A 28 13.45 -9.10 -5.84
CA GLN A 28 13.95 -7.79 -5.40
C GLN A 28 12.89 -6.83 -4.85
N LYS A 29 12.84 -6.71 -3.52
CA LYS A 29 12.00 -5.74 -2.81
C LYS A 29 12.26 -4.35 -3.39
N ALA A 30 11.40 -3.90 -4.30
CA ALA A 30 11.45 -2.54 -4.82
C ALA A 30 11.34 -1.59 -3.62
N ILE A 31 12.16 -0.54 -3.60
CA ILE A 31 12.14 0.44 -2.52
C ILE A 31 10.70 0.97 -2.43
N SER A 32 10.02 0.67 -1.32
CA SER A 32 8.63 1.05 -1.14
C SER A 32 8.54 2.55 -0.90
N ARG A 33 7.56 3.21 -1.51
CA ARG A 33 7.31 4.65 -1.36
C ARG A 33 6.09 4.86 -0.49
N LEU A 34 6.31 5.36 0.71
CA LEU A 34 5.29 5.68 1.69
C LEU A 34 5.02 7.19 1.65
N GLY A 35 3.81 7.59 1.28
CA GLY A 35 3.36 8.96 1.46
C GLY A 35 2.80 9.15 2.88
N VAL A 36 3.16 10.23 3.56
CA VAL A 36 2.63 10.55 4.90
C VAL A 36 2.06 11.96 4.88
N LEU A 37 0.77 12.09 5.18
CA LEU A 37 0.13 13.39 5.36
C LEU A 37 -0.26 13.56 6.84
N LEU A 38 0.19 14.65 7.45
CA LEU A 38 -0.12 15.02 8.83
C LEU A 38 -1.03 16.25 8.87
N PHE A 39 -1.94 16.30 9.84
CA PHE A 39 -2.66 17.52 10.16
C PHE A 39 -1.75 18.57 10.82
N GLY A 40 -0.99 18.17 11.83
CA GLY A 40 -0.02 19.01 12.53
C GLY A 40 1.31 19.11 11.77
N THR A 41 2.41 19.04 12.51
CA THR A 41 3.80 18.91 12.05
C THR A 41 4.45 17.72 12.77
N PRO A 42 5.56 17.18 12.25
CA PRO A 42 6.35 16.15 12.94
C PRO A 42 6.67 16.45 14.41
N ASP A 43 6.88 17.72 14.76
CA ASP A 43 7.28 18.14 16.11
C ASP A 43 6.09 18.33 17.06
N ASN A 44 4.90 18.64 16.53
CA ASN A 44 3.72 18.93 17.35
C ASN A 44 2.68 17.79 17.38
N ASP A 45 2.76 16.81 16.48
CA ASP A 45 1.85 15.67 16.47
C ASP A 45 2.32 14.60 17.48
N PRO A 46 1.55 14.35 18.56
CA PRO A 46 1.95 13.43 19.61
C PRO A 46 2.06 11.97 19.13
N ASN A 47 1.43 11.62 18.00
CA ASN A 47 1.44 10.26 17.47
C ASN A 47 2.61 10.02 16.52
N PHE A 48 3.28 11.09 16.04
CA PHE A 48 4.33 10.96 15.04
C PHE A 48 5.55 10.19 15.55
N GLY A 49 5.91 10.39 16.82
CA GLY A 49 6.99 9.62 17.46
C GLY A 49 6.72 8.11 17.45
N ALA A 50 5.50 7.71 17.84
CA ALA A 50 5.08 6.31 17.85
C ALA A 50 5.02 5.72 16.44
N PHE A 51 4.53 6.48 15.45
CA PHE A 51 4.54 6.09 14.04
C PHE A 51 5.97 5.79 13.55
N ARG A 52 6.91 6.71 13.77
CA ARG A 52 8.31 6.51 13.36
C ARG A 52 8.97 5.33 14.07
N GLN A 53 8.64 5.10 15.35
CA GLN A 53 9.15 3.95 16.09
C GLN A 53 8.60 2.64 15.50
N GLY A 54 7.29 2.55 15.24
CA GLY A 54 6.68 1.38 14.65
C GLY A 54 7.26 1.02 13.28
N LEU A 55 7.56 2.03 12.45
CA LEU A 55 8.27 1.80 11.18
C LEU A 55 9.65 1.16 11.40
N ARG A 56 10.44 1.69 12.34
CA ARG A 56 11.77 1.13 12.66
C ARG A 56 11.69 -0.29 13.20
N ASP A 57 10.74 -0.57 14.09
CA ASP A 57 10.57 -1.89 14.71
C ASP A 57 10.19 -2.96 13.67
N LEU A 58 9.45 -2.56 12.63
CA LEU A 58 9.12 -3.38 11.47
C LEU A 58 10.25 -3.44 10.43
N GLY A 59 11.38 -2.79 10.71
CA GLY A 59 12.55 -2.75 9.84
C GLY A 59 12.40 -1.83 8.63
N TYR A 60 11.48 -0.87 8.64
CA TYR A 60 11.39 0.19 7.63
C TYR A 60 12.31 1.35 8.01
N PHE A 61 13.38 1.53 7.25
CA PHE A 61 14.39 2.56 7.45
C PHE A 61 14.39 3.52 6.25
N GLU A 62 14.15 4.80 6.53
CA GLU A 62 14.19 5.87 5.53
C GLU A 62 15.51 5.85 4.76
N SER A 63 15.41 6.00 3.44
CA SER A 63 16.53 6.04 2.49
C SER A 63 17.36 4.75 2.38
N GLN A 64 17.08 3.72 3.19
CA GLN A 64 17.74 2.41 3.06
C GLN A 64 16.85 1.42 2.32
N ASN A 65 15.59 1.30 2.73
CA ASN A 65 14.66 0.35 2.13
C ASN A 65 13.28 0.95 1.83
N THR A 66 13.04 2.17 2.28
CA THR A 66 11.76 2.88 2.12
C THR A 66 12.03 4.35 1.84
N VAL A 67 11.39 4.91 0.83
CA VAL A 67 11.33 6.37 0.65
C VAL A 67 10.07 6.84 1.34
N ILE A 68 10.21 7.77 2.29
CA ILE A 68 9.07 8.36 2.99
C ILE A 68 8.95 9.82 2.60
N GLU A 69 7.78 10.17 2.09
CA GLU A 69 7.48 11.49 1.56
C GLU A 69 6.46 12.17 2.47
N TYR A 70 6.91 13.21 3.17
CA TYR A 70 6.10 13.89 4.17
C TYR A 70 5.42 15.14 3.60
N ARG A 71 4.16 15.33 3.96
CA ARG A 71 3.40 16.57 3.79
C ARG A 71 2.68 16.87 5.10
N TYR A 72 2.56 18.14 5.46
CA TYR A 72 1.97 18.53 6.72
C TYR A 72 1.21 19.85 6.60
N ALA A 73 -0.01 19.87 7.14
CA ALA A 73 -0.90 21.01 7.04
C ALA A 73 -0.56 22.12 8.05
N ASP A 74 0.28 21.85 9.07
CA ASP A 74 0.62 22.83 10.11
C ASP A 74 -0.63 23.39 10.80
N GLY A 75 -1.59 22.50 11.08
CA GLY A 75 -2.86 22.82 11.73
C GLY A 75 -3.88 23.55 10.86
N LYS A 76 -3.64 23.70 9.54
CA LYS A 76 -4.49 24.46 8.60
C LYS A 76 -5.30 23.54 7.69
N PRO A 77 -6.60 23.30 7.97
CA PRO A 77 -7.43 22.38 7.19
C PRO A 77 -7.46 22.69 5.69
N GLU A 78 -7.45 23.97 5.32
CA GLU A 78 -7.48 24.43 3.94
C GLU A 78 -6.29 23.96 3.09
N ARG A 79 -5.16 23.61 3.72
CA ARG A 79 -3.97 23.10 3.03
C ARG A 79 -4.08 21.61 2.69
N LEU A 80 -4.93 20.85 3.38
CA LEU A 80 -4.99 19.39 3.27
C LEU A 80 -5.29 18.92 1.84
N ARG A 81 -6.20 19.61 1.14
CA ARG A 81 -6.57 19.25 -0.23
C ARG A 81 -5.39 19.38 -1.20
N GLY A 82 -4.65 20.48 -1.12
CA GLY A 82 -3.47 20.72 -1.96
C GLY A 82 -2.35 19.73 -1.64
N LEU A 83 -2.06 19.54 -0.36
CA LEU A 83 -1.03 18.61 0.11
C LEU A 83 -1.35 17.14 -0.24
N ALA A 84 -2.63 16.75 -0.19
CA ALA A 84 -3.06 15.44 -0.66
C ALA A 84 -2.83 15.27 -2.17
N ALA A 85 -3.13 16.28 -2.98
CA ALA A 85 -2.88 16.24 -4.42
C ALA A 85 -1.37 16.14 -4.74
N GLU A 86 -0.53 16.89 -4.03
CA GLU A 86 0.93 16.78 -4.14
C GLU A 86 1.41 15.36 -3.81
N LEU A 87 0.87 14.78 -2.74
CA LEU A 87 1.24 13.43 -2.30
C LEU A 87 0.76 12.35 -3.28
N VAL A 88 -0.40 12.53 -3.93
CA VAL A 88 -0.86 11.62 -4.98
C VAL A 88 -0.01 11.76 -6.25
N ALA A 89 0.43 12.97 -6.59
CA ALA A 89 1.23 13.25 -7.79
C ALA A 89 2.58 12.51 -7.79
N ILE A 90 3.17 12.28 -6.61
CA ILE A 90 4.42 11.49 -6.46
C ILE A 90 4.19 9.97 -6.54
N LYS A 91 2.95 9.51 -6.69
CA LYS A 91 2.54 8.10 -6.87
C LYS A 91 3.15 7.15 -5.82
N PRO A 92 2.87 7.34 -4.53
CA PRO A 92 3.31 6.43 -3.49
C PRO A 92 2.57 5.09 -3.60
N ASP A 93 3.18 4.04 -3.06
CA ASP A 93 2.57 2.70 -3.00
C ASP A 93 1.44 2.65 -1.97
N VAL A 94 1.54 3.48 -0.92
CA VAL A 94 0.54 3.63 0.14
C VAL A 94 0.63 5.03 0.73
N ILE A 95 -0.51 5.58 1.15
CA ILE A 95 -0.60 6.84 1.88
C ILE A 95 -1.03 6.57 3.32
N PHE A 96 -0.26 7.06 4.28
CA PHE A 96 -0.62 7.12 5.68
C PHE A 96 -1.17 8.50 6.01
N ALA A 97 -2.41 8.55 6.47
CA ALA A 97 -3.13 9.75 6.86
C ALA A 97 -3.21 9.83 8.39
N LEU A 98 -2.55 10.84 8.98
CA LEU A 98 -2.50 11.04 10.42
C LEU A 98 -3.33 12.27 10.83
N GLY A 99 -4.51 12.01 11.40
CA GLY A 99 -5.48 13.03 11.82
C GLY A 99 -6.87 12.86 11.18
N GLY A 100 -7.91 13.36 11.86
CA GLY A 100 -9.31 13.14 11.47
C GLY A 100 -9.66 13.67 10.08
N ASP A 101 -9.30 14.92 9.79
CA ASP A 101 -9.63 15.57 8.50
C ASP A 101 -8.68 15.20 7.35
N VAL A 102 -7.63 14.44 7.65
CA VAL A 102 -6.60 14.07 6.67
C VAL A 102 -7.11 12.98 5.73
N ALA A 103 -7.67 11.90 6.28
CA ALA A 103 -8.11 10.76 5.49
C ALA A 103 -9.19 11.13 4.44
N PRO A 104 -10.22 11.96 4.75
CA PRO A 104 -11.17 12.45 3.76
C PRO A 104 -10.50 13.24 2.62
N SER A 105 -9.50 14.06 2.94
CA SER A 105 -8.78 14.88 1.95
C SER A 105 -7.97 14.01 0.99
N VAL A 106 -7.29 12.97 1.50
CA VAL A 106 -6.57 11.99 0.66
C VAL A 106 -7.54 11.18 -0.19
N ARG A 107 -8.64 10.72 0.39
CA ARG A 107 -9.67 9.94 -0.32
C ARG A 107 -10.32 10.73 -1.47
N ALA A 108 -10.45 12.04 -1.33
CA ALA A 108 -10.92 12.90 -2.42
C ALA A 108 -9.88 13.07 -3.54
N ALA A 109 -8.59 12.93 -3.24
CA ALA A 109 -7.50 13.08 -4.21
C ALA A 109 -7.18 11.77 -4.97
N THR A 110 -7.50 10.60 -4.41
CA THR A 110 -7.26 9.30 -5.05
C THR A 110 -8.25 8.23 -4.62
N SER A 111 -8.62 7.38 -5.58
CA SER A 111 -9.43 6.17 -5.36
C SER A 111 -8.68 4.87 -5.60
N THR A 112 -7.41 4.94 -5.98
CA THR A 112 -6.60 3.78 -6.41
C THR A 112 -5.40 3.52 -5.52
N ILE A 113 -4.86 4.54 -4.87
CA ILE A 113 -3.75 4.39 -3.94
C ILE A 113 -4.31 3.96 -2.57
N PRO A 114 -3.81 2.87 -1.95
CA PRO A 114 -4.22 2.46 -0.62
C PRO A 114 -4.02 3.57 0.42
N ILE A 115 -5.02 3.76 1.29
CA ILE A 115 -5.00 4.75 2.36
C ILE A 115 -5.10 4.01 3.70
N VAL A 116 -4.10 4.21 4.56
CA VAL A 116 -4.12 3.79 5.96
C VAL A 116 -4.33 5.02 6.82
N MET A 117 -5.27 4.99 7.75
CA MET A 117 -5.55 6.12 8.63
C MET A 117 -5.35 5.76 10.09
N ALA A 118 -4.80 6.72 10.84
CA ALA A 118 -4.75 6.68 12.29
C ALA A 118 -5.31 8.00 12.83
N VAL A 119 -6.24 7.88 13.76
CA VAL A 119 -6.84 9.02 14.45
C VAL A 119 -6.85 8.72 15.94
N ARG A 120 -6.51 9.72 16.75
CA ARG A 120 -6.66 9.64 18.19
C ARG A 120 -8.11 9.99 18.52
N VAL A 121 -8.82 9.06 19.15
CA VAL A 121 -10.17 9.26 19.71
C VAL A 121 -10.11 9.92 21.09
#